data_AF-A0A0P8YA39-F1
#
_entry.id   AF-A0A0P8YA39-F1
#
_cell.length_a   1.000
_cell.length_b   1.000
_cell.length_c   1.000
_cell.angle_alpha   90.00
_cell.angle_beta   90.00
_cell.angle_gamma   90.00
#
_symmetry.space_group_name_H-M   'P 1'
#
loop_
_entity.id
_entity.type
_entity.pdbx_description
1 polymer ?
#
loop_
_entity_poly.entity_id
_entity_poly.type
_entity_poly.pdbx_seq_one_letter_code
_entity_poly.pdbx_strand_id
1 'polypeptide(L)'
;MPEMTDLLPMALLLLATGAFAGVMAGLLGVGGGIILVPAYFYIFSTLGYDGDQLMQVCLATSLATIIVTSLRSVSSHHKKGAVEWDILRGFAPGIVIGAAIGVLVAASLRSVVLQGIFGVLGMVIGLYFGFGRDTWRLGNAMPTGLRRAILSPMLGFMSVLMGIGGGSFGVPLMSLYATPIHRAVATAAGLGVLIAVPSVIGFLLLDIPFASRPPYTIGAVNVPAFILTISMTLITAPFGVTLAHKMDPKPLKRVFAFFLILVALNMLRKAAGF
;
A
#
# COMPACT_ATOMS: atom_id res chain seq x y z
N MET A 1 -25.17 -1.35 19.37
CA MET A 1 -24.07 -2.33 19.21
C MET A 1 -24.21 -2.89 17.81
N PRO A 2 -23.15 -3.02 17.00
CA PRO A 2 -23.27 -3.71 15.71
C PRO A 2 -23.90 -5.08 15.99
N GLU A 3 -24.95 -5.45 15.25
CA GLU A 3 -25.59 -6.73 15.47
C GLU A 3 -24.59 -7.84 15.14
N MET A 4 -24.61 -8.94 15.91
CA MET A 4 -23.70 -10.09 15.72
C MET A 4 -23.75 -10.63 14.26
N THR A 5 -24.86 -10.39 13.58
CA THR A 5 -25.15 -10.67 12.18
C THR A 5 -24.26 -9.93 11.19
N ASP A 6 -23.76 -8.72 11.51
CA ASP A 6 -22.89 -7.93 10.62
C ASP A 6 -21.39 -8.21 10.82
N LEU A 7 -21.02 -8.72 12.01
CA LEU A 7 -19.61 -8.99 12.36
C LEU A 7 -19.06 -10.23 11.65
N LEU A 8 -19.88 -11.27 11.46
CA LEU A 8 -19.50 -12.49 10.76
C LEU A 8 -19.20 -12.26 9.26
N PRO A 9 -20.08 -11.62 8.46
CA PRO A 9 -19.79 -11.33 7.06
C PRO A 9 -18.61 -10.36 6.91
N MET A 10 -18.48 -9.36 7.80
CA MET A 10 -17.29 -8.50 7.84
C MET A 10 -16.00 -9.30 8.03
N ALA A 11 -15.98 -10.20 9.02
CA ALA A 11 -14.80 -11.02 9.30
C ALA A 11 -14.44 -11.92 8.12
N LEU A 12 -15.43 -12.56 7.48
CA LEU A 12 -15.22 -13.41 6.29
C LEU A 12 -14.67 -12.60 5.11
N LEU A 13 -15.21 -11.42 4.84
CA LEU A 13 -14.72 -10.54 3.77
C LEU A 13 -13.29 -10.06 4.04
N LEU A 14 -12.96 -9.71 5.29
CA LEU A 14 -11.62 -9.31 5.69
C LEU A 14 -10.61 -10.46 5.56
N LEU A 15 -11.01 -11.68 5.94
CA LEU A 15 -10.19 -12.88 5.77
C LEU A 15 -9.95 -13.18 4.27
N ALA A 16 -11.00 -13.15 3.45
CA ALA A 16 -10.89 -13.34 2.01
C ALA A 16 -10.02 -12.27 1.34
N THR A 17 -10.21 -11.00 1.74
CA THR A 17 -9.40 -9.87 1.28
C THR A 17 -7.94 -10.05 1.68
N GLY A 18 -7.66 -10.42 2.93
CA GLY A 18 -6.31 -10.68 3.42
C GLY A 18 -5.65 -11.85 2.68
N ALA A 19 -6.41 -12.91 2.38
CA ALA A 19 -5.93 -14.05 1.61
C ALA A 19 -5.54 -13.64 0.19
N PHE A 20 -6.44 -12.93 -0.50
CA PHE A 20 -6.21 -12.45 -1.85
C PHE A 20 -5.06 -11.45 -1.92
N ALA A 21 -5.04 -10.47 -1.01
CA ALA A 21 -3.97 -9.49 -0.91
C ALA A 21 -2.62 -10.15 -0.60
N GLY A 22 -2.59 -11.20 0.24
CA GLY A 22 -1.38 -11.95 0.55
C GLY A 22 -0.82 -12.69 -0.66
N VAL A 23 -1.68 -13.43 -1.39
CA VAL A 23 -1.27 -14.10 -2.65
C VAL A 23 -0.72 -13.08 -3.64
N MET A 24 -1.45 -11.99 -3.88
CA MET A 24 -1.04 -10.96 -4.84
C MET A 24 0.23 -10.21 -4.41
N ALA A 25 0.39 -9.93 -3.12
CA ALA A 25 1.60 -9.33 -2.58
C ALA A 25 2.82 -10.26 -2.77
N GLY A 26 2.67 -11.56 -2.53
CA GLY A 26 3.71 -12.55 -2.77
C GLY A 26 4.04 -12.72 -4.25
N LEU A 27 3.03 -12.63 -5.12
CA LEU A 27 3.16 -12.76 -6.56
C LEU A 27 3.89 -11.59 -7.24
N LEU A 28 3.53 -10.37 -6.86
CA LEU A 28 3.99 -9.16 -7.54
C LEU A 28 5.13 -8.45 -6.79
N GLY A 29 5.30 -8.74 -5.51
CA GLY A 29 6.28 -8.05 -4.66
C GLY A 29 5.95 -6.59 -4.37
N VAL A 30 4.71 -6.15 -4.64
CA VAL A 30 4.30 -4.73 -4.59
C VAL A 30 3.75 -4.30 -3.21
N GLY A 31 3.57 -5.26 -2.29
CA GLY A 31 2.94 -5.04 -0.98
C GLY A 31 1.42 -4.91 -1.13
N GLY A 32 0.66 -5.60 -0.26
CA GLY A 32 -0.80 -5.76 -0.42
C GLY A 32 -1.62 -4.47 -0.34
N GLY A 33 -1.02 -3.33 -0.01
CA GLY A 33 -1.72 -2.06 0.23
C GLY A 33 -2.61 -1.59 -0.92
N ILE A 34 -2.18 -1.79 -2.18
CA ILE A 34 -3.00 -1.41 -3.35
C ILE A 34 -4.36 -2.11 -3.32
N ILE A 35 -4.39 -3.34 -2.81
CA ILE A 35 -5.59 -4.18 -2.74
C ILE A 35 -6.35 -3.88 -1.45
N LEU A 36 -5.62 -3.74 -0.34
CA LEU A 36 -6.20 -3.59 0.99
C LEU A 36 -6.97 -2.28 1.14
N VAL A 37 -6.43 -1.14 0.69
CA VAL A 37 -7.08 0.18 0.84
C VAL A 37 -8.48 0.20 0.21
N PRO A 38 -8.67 -0.10 -1.09
CA PRO A 38 -9.99 -0.09 -1.70
C PRO A 38 -10.88 -1.19 -1.13
N ALA A 39 -10.34 -2.37 -0.80
CA ALA A 39 -11.13 -3.43 -0.20
C ALA A 39 -11.69 -3.05 1.18
N TYR A 40 -10.89 -2.42 2.04
CA TYR A 40 -11.36 -1.87 3.32
C TYR A 40 -12.42 -0.81 3.11
N PHE A 41 -12.20 0.10 2.15
CA PHE A 41 -13.16 1.14 1.83
C PHE A 41 -14.52 0.55 1.45
N TYR A 42 -14.55 -0.44 0.56
CA TYR A 42 -15.80 -1.09 0.17
C TYR A 42 -16.43 -1.89 1.31
N ILE A 43 -15.66 -2.67 2.05
CA ILE A 43 -16.18 -3.45 3.19
C ILE A 43 -16.83 -2.52 4.20
N PHE A 44 -16.14 -1.45 4.62
CA PHE A 44 -16.67 -0.53 5.61
C PHE A 44 -17.86 0.30 5.09
N SER A 45 -17.82 0.78 3.85
CA SER A 45 -18.99 1.45 3.23
C SER A 45 -20.20 0.52 3.14
N THR A 46 -20.03 -0.75 2.76
CA THR A 46 -21.15 -1.71 2.69
C THR A 46 -21.77 -2.03 4.05
N LEU A 47 -21.02 -1.82 5.13
CA LEU A 47 -21.48 -1.97 6.51
C LEU A 47 -22.10 -0.67 7.06
N GLY A 48 -22.32 0.34 6.21
CA GLY A 48 -22.95 1.61 6.58
C GLY A 48 -21.99 2.64 7.20
N TYR A 49 -20.68 2.40 7.14
CA TYR A 49 -19.69 3.39 7.57
C TYR A 49 -19.27 4.25 6.37
N ASP A 50 -19.87 5.43 6.23
CA ASP A 50 -19.55 6.39 5.16
C ASP A 50 -19.06 7.74 5.72
N GLY A 51 -18.39 7.71 6.87
CA GLY A 51 -17.88 8.92 7.52
C GLY A 51 -16.86 9.70 6.68
N ASP A 52 -16.74 11.01 6.93
CA ASP A 52 -15.82 11.92 6.22
C ASP A 52 -14.34 11.48 6.29
N GLN A 53 -13.99 10.64 7.26
CA GLN A 53 -12.65 10.14 7.51
C GLN A 53 -12.46 8.64 7.26
N LEU A 54 -13.40 7.99 6.56
CA LEU A 54 -13.32 6.56 6.28
C LEU A 54 -12.05 6.18 5.50
N MET A 55 -11.66 7.00 4.53
CA MET A 55 -10.47 6.72 3.73
C MET A 55 -9.22 6.70 4.61
N GLN A 56 -9.08 7.65 5.56
CA GLN A 56 -8.00 7.68 6.53
C GLN A 56 -7.92 6.39 7.33
N VAL A 57 -9.08 5.82 7.72
CA VAL A 57 -9.12 4.52 8.40
C VAL A 57 -8.57 3.40 7.52
N CYS A 58 -8.95 3.40 6.24
CA CYS A 58 -8.48 2.42 5.26
C CYS A 58 -6.96 2.53 5.02
N LEU A 59 -6.46 3.75 4.84
CA LEU A 59 -5.03 4.04 4.64
C LEU A 59 -4.22 3.62 5.87
N ALA A 60 -4.65 4.02 7.06
CA ALA A 60 -3.97 3.73 8.33
C ALA A 60 -3.94 2.22 8.61
N THR A 61 -5.06 1.53 8.42
CA THR A 61 -5.15 0.08 8.61
C THR A 61 -4.27 -0.67 7.61
N SER A 62 -4.26 -0.25 6.34
CA SER A 62 -3.37 -0.83 5.32
C SER A 62 -1.89 -0.61 5.66
N LEU A 63 -1.51 0.61 6.05
CA LEU A 63 -0.14 0.93 6.45
C LEU A 63 0.28 0.12 7.70
N ALA A 64 -0.62 -0.08 8.67
CA ALA A 64 -0.37 -0.97 9.79
C ALA A 64 -0.07 -2.40 9.31
N THR A 65 -0.90 -2.96 8.42
CA THR A 65 -0.64 -4.27 7.80
C THR A 65 0.72 -4.30 7.08
N ILE A 66 1.06 -3.22 6.38
CA ILE A 66 2.33 -3.08 5.65
C ILE A 66 3.54 -3.14 6.57
N ILE A 67 3.49 -2.61 7.80
CA ILE A 67 4.61 -2.70 8.76
C ILE A 67 5.00 -4.17 8.94
N VAL A 68 4.02 -5.03 9.26
CA VAL A 68 4.26 -6.45 9.54
C VAL A 68 4.73 -7.19 8.29
N THR A 69 4.05 -6.99 7.15
CA THR A 69 4.42 -7.67 5.91
C THR A 69 5.79 -7.23 5.38
N SER A 70 6.11 -5.95 5.53
CA SER A 70 7.38 -5.37 5.04
C SER A 70 8.55 -5.78 5.91
N LEU A 71 8.39 -5.82 7.24
CA LEU A 71 9.41 -6.33 8.16
C LEU A 71 9.77 -7.80 7.85
N ARG A 72 8.76 -8.64 7.63
CA ARG A 72 8.98 -10.05 7.25
C ARG A 72 9.65 -10.16 5.88
N SER A 73 9.19 -9.38 4.90
CA SER A 73 9.72 -9.38 3.53
C SER A 73 11.17 -8.91 3.48
N VAL A 74 11.49 -7.76 4.08
CA VAL A 74 12.87 -7.24 4.12
C VAL A 74 13.80 -8.17 4.88
N SER A 75 13.35 -8.78 5.98
CA SER A 75 14.15 -9.78 6.72
C SER A 75 14.46 -11.01 5.84
N SER A 76 13.47 -11.54 5.13
CA SER A 76 13.67 -12.68 4.23
C SER A 76 14.61 -12.37 3.07
N HIS A 77 14.47 -11.18 2.45
CA HIS A 77 15.35 -10.75 1.37
C HIS A 77 16.76 -10.39 1.85
N HIS A 78 16.89 -9.86 3.08
CA HIS A 78 18.18 -9.56 3.66
C HIS A 78 19.02 -10.82 3.87
N LYS A 79 18.41 -11.90 4.35
CA LYS A 79 19.05 -13.22 4.46
C LYS A 79 19.56 -13.77 3.12
N LYS A 80 19.00 -13.31 2.01
CA LYS A 80 19.40 -13.68 0.64
C LYS A 80 20.37 -12.67 -0.01
N GLY A 81 20.82 -11.65 0.71
CA GLY A 81 21.74 -10.63 0.18
C GLY A 81 21.15 -9.75 -0.94
N ALA A 82 19.82 -9.66 -1.03
CA ALA A 82 19.14 -8.94 -2.11
C ALA A 82 18.75 -7.49 -1.75
N VAL A 83 18.91 -7.08 -0.49
CA VAL A 83 18.53 -5.75 0.00
C VAL A 83 19.68 -4.76 -0.16
N GLU A 84 19.43 -3.65 -0.85
CA GLU A 84 20.39 -2.56 -1.04
C GLU A 84 20.28 -1.54 0.11
N TRP A 85 21.07 -1.75 1.16
CA TRP A 85 21.03 -0.90 2.37
C TRP A 85 21.48 0.54 2.11
N ASP A 86 22.36 0.76 1.14
CA ASP A 86 22.83 2.12 0.79
C ASP A 86 21.70 2.96 0.20
N ILE A 87 20.84 2.34 -0.62
CA ILE A 87 19.64 2.99 -1.15
C ILE A 87 18.70 3.33 0.01
N LEU A 88 18.43 2.38 0.90
CA LEU A 88 17.53 2.58 2.05
C LEU A 88 18.01 3.73 2.95
N ARG A 89 19.27 3.72 3.36
CA ARG A 89 19.84 4.78 4.23
C ARG A 89 19.83 6.14 3.54
N GLY A 90 20.11 6.19 2.24
CA GLY A 90 20.08 7.42 1.47
C GLY A 90 18.69 8.02 1.30
N PHE A 91 17.66 7.19 1.13
CA PHE A 91 16.27 7.63 0.92
C PHE A 91 15.47 7.79 2.22
N ALA A 92 15.87 7.10 3.29
CA ALA A 92 15.17 7.12 4.58
C ALA A 92 14.80 8.52 5.10
N PRO A 93 15.72 9.49 5.23
CA PRO A 93 15.38 10.78 5.82
C PRO A 93 14.31 11.51 5.03
N GLY A 94 14.44 11.55 3.70
CA GLY A 94 13.43 12.18 2.85
C GLY A 94 12.09 11.45 2.90
N ILE A 95 12.10 10.11 2.87
CA ILE A 95 10.86 9.31 2.96
C ILE A 95 10.13 9.55 4.27
N VAL A 96 10.84 9.59 5.40
CA VAL A 96 10.22 9.82 6.71
C VAL A 96 9.60 11.22 6.77
N ILE A 97 10.30 12.24 6.25
CA ILE A 97 9.77 13.62 6.16
C ILE A 97 8.52 13.64 5.27
N GLY A 98 8.61 13.04 4.07
CA GLY A 98 7.49 12.96 3.13
C GLY A 98 6.29 12.20 3.69
N ALA A 99 6.54 11.12 4.43
CA ALA A 99 5.50 10.34 5.09
C ALA A 99 4.81 11.16 6.19
N ALA A 100 5.56 11.86 7.04
CA ALA A 100 5.00 12.73 8.07
C ALA A 100 4.12 13.84 7.46
N ILE A 101 4.61 14.52 6.42
CA ILE A 101 3.81 15.51 5.67
C ILE A 101 2.58 14.84 5.05
N GLY A 102 2.73 13.64 4.49
CA GLY A 102 1.65 12.86 3.89
C GLY A 102 0.54 12.53 4.89
N VAL A 103 0.87 12.20 6.14
CA VAL A 103 -0.12 11.98 7.20
C VAL A 103 -0.86 13.27 7.51
N LEU A 104 -0.15 14.38 7.70
CA LEU A 104 -0.77 15.68 8.03
C LEU A 104 -1.73 16.14 6.91
N VAL A 105 -1.34 15.94 5.65
CA VAL A 105 -2.21 16.22 4.51
C VAL A 105 -3.38 15.24 4.48
N ALA A 106 -3.16 13.92 4.60
CA ALA A 106 -4.24 12.94 4.61
C ALA A 106 -5.26 13.17 5.73
N ALA A 107 -4.79 13.58 6.92
CA ALA A 107 -5.62 13.88 8.07
C ALA A 107 -6.54 15.09 7.86
N SER A 108 -6.11 16.07 7.07
CA SER A 108 -6.87 17.29 6.79
C SER A 108 -7.78 17.20 5.56
N LEU A 109 -7.62 16.16 4.73
CA LEU A 109 -8.43 15.96 3.54
C LEU A 109 -9.72 15.20 3.83
N ARG A 110 -10.76 15.46 3.04
CA ARG A 110 -11.99 14.66 3.06
C ARG A 110 -11.76 13.32 2.36
N SER A 111 -12.50 12.29 2.77
CA SER A 111 -12.44 10.95 2.14
C SER A 111 -12.65 10.99 0.62
N VAL A 112 -13.53 11.86 0.12
CA VAL A 112 -13.78 12.05 -1.31
C VAL A 112 -12.51 12.52 -2.06
N VAL A 113 -11.74 13.44 -1.45
CA VAL A 113 -10.50 13.94 -2.06
C VAL A 113 -9.43 12.85 -2.06
N LEU A 114 -9.30 12.08 -0.96
CA LEU A 114 -8.37 10.95 -0.91
C LEU A 114 -8.76 9.83 -1.89
N GLN A 115 -10.05 9.56 -2.11
CA GLN A 115 -10.53 8.67 -3.18
C GLN A 115 -10.08 9.16 -4.56
N GLY A 116 -10.23 10.46 -4.82
CA GLY A 116 -9.77 11.08 -6.06
C GLY A 116 -8.26 10.94 -6.26
N ILE A 117 -7.47 11.23 -5.23
CA ILE A 117 -6.01 11.07 -5.25
C ILE A 117 -5.62 9.61 -5.49
N PHE A 118 -6.22 8.68 -4.75
CA PHE A 118 -5.98 7.24 -4.95
C PHE A 118 -6.33 6.81 -6.38
N GLY A 119 -7.45 7.30 -6.91
CA GLY A 119 -7.91 7.02 -8.27
C GLY A 119 -6.92 7.53 -9.33
N VAL A 120 -6.45 8.77 -9.22
CA VAL A 120 -5.46 9.33 -10.17
C VAL A 120 -4.13 8.56 -10.08
N LEU A 121 -3.59 8.39 -8.87
CA LEU A 121 -2.31 7.70 -8.69
C LEU A 121 -2.37 6.23 -9.07
N GLY A 122 -3.46 5.54 -8.71
CA GLY A 122 -3.72 4.17 -9.10
C GLY A 122 -3.86 4.00 -10.59
N MET A 123 -4.46 4.96 -11.30
CA MET A 123 -4.50 4.95 -12.76
C MET A 123 -3.09 5.08 -13.34
N VAL A 124 -2.26 5.99 -12.84
CA VAL A 124 -0.87 6.15 -13.30
C VAL A 124 -0.05 4.87 -13.07
N ILE A 125 -0.11 4.29 -11.87
CA ILE A 125 0.61 3.05 -11.54
C ILE A 125 0.07 1.88 -12.36
N GLY A 126 -1.24 1.77 -12.51
CA GLY A 126 -1.91 0.75 -13.30
C GLY A 126 -1.48 0.81 -14.76
N LEU A 127 -1.49 1.99 -15.37
CA LEU A 127 -0.99 2.20 -16.74
C LEU A 127 0.50 1.87 -16.85
N TYR A 128 1.33 2.25 -15.88
CA TYR A 128 2.74 1.89 -15.84
C TYR A 128 2.94 0.36 -15.77
N PHE A 129 2.16 -0.35 -14.96
CA PHE A 129 2.27 -1.81 -14.89
C PHE A 129 1.72 -2.53 -16.13
N GLY A 130 0.70 -1.98 -16.77
CA GLY A 130 0.08 -2.56 -17.96
C GLY A 130 0.89 -2.35 -19.24
N PHE A 131 1.40 -1.13 -19.43
CA PHE A 131 2.03 -0.68 -20.68
C PHE A 131 3.52 -0.37 -20.56
N GLY A 132 4.04 -0.23 -19.33
CA GLY A 132 5.45 0.07 -19.08
C GLY A 132 6.35 -1.05 -19.60
N ARG A 133 7.39 -0.66 -20.33
CA ARG A 133 8.39 -1.58 -20.89
C ARG A 133 9.61 -1.66 -19.99
N ASP A 134 10.18 -2.85 -19.82
CA ASP A 134 11.39 -3.08 -19.02
C ASP A 134 12.64 -2.36 -19.58
N THR A 135 12.55 -1.82 -20.80
CA THR A 135 13.58 -1.01 -21.46
C THR A 135 13.58 0.46 -21.05
N TRP A 136 12.52 0.93 -20.38
CA TRP A 136 12.46 2.32 -19.95
C TRP A 136 13.50 2.57 -18.84
N ARG A 137 14.40 3.52 -19.09
CA ARG A 137 15.44 3.94 -18.16
C ARG A 137 15.42 5.45 -18.03
N LEU A 138 15.33 5.96 -16.81
CA LEU A 138 15.54 7.36 -16.46
C LEU A 138 17.01 7.65 -16.10
N GLY A 139 17.78 6.60 -15.81
CA GLY A 139 19.21 6.69 -15.54
C GLY A 139 19.83 5.31 -15.30
N ASN A 140 21.16 5.27 -15.25
CA ASN A 140 21.93 4.03 -15.10
C ASN A 140 22.25 3.69 -13.63
N ALA A 141 21.97 4.60 -12.71
CA ALA A 141 22.19 4.42 -11.28
C ALA A 141 21.14 5.20 -10.48
N MET A 142 20.88 4.76 -9.25
CA MET A 142 19.96 5.44 -8.35
C MET A 142 20.39 6.90 -8.12
N PRO A 143 19.42 7.84 -8.09
CA PRO A 143 19.74 9.25 -7.98
C PRO A 143 20.38 9.55 -6.62
N THR A 144 21.39 10.41 -6.65
CA THR A 144 22.11 10.94 -5.48
C THR A 144 21.96 12.46 -5.40
N GLY A 145 22.44 13.07 -4.31
CA GLY A 145 22.42 14.53 -4.12
C GLY A 145 21.02 15.13 -4.16
N LEU A 146 20.84 16.19 -4.94
CA LEU A 146 19.61 16.97 -5.03
C LEU A 146 18.42 16.15 -5.57
N ARG A 147 18.65 15.28 -6.57
CA ARG A 147 17.58 14.43 -7.13
C ARG A 147 17.03 13.48 -6.07
N ARG A 148 17.90 12.90 -5.24
CA ARG A 148 17.50 12.08 -4.09
C ARG A 148 16.70 12.89 -3.07
N ALA A 149 17.16 14.10 -2.76
CA ALA A 149 16.51 14.99 -1.80
C ALA A 149 15.07 15.38 -2.20
N ILE A 150 14.77 15.41 -3.50
CA ILE A 150 13.42 15.67 -4.02
C ILE A 150 12.60 14.38 -4.13
N LEU A 151 13.17 13.32 -4.71
CA LEU A 151 12.44 12.08 -5.00
C LEU A 151 12.08 11.29 -3.74
N SER A 152 12.94 11.30 -2.72
CA SER A 152 12.69 10.56 -1.47
C SER A 152 11.47 11.07 -0.69
N PRO A 153 11.29 12.37 -0.40
CA PRO A 153 10.06 12.85 0.23
C PRO A 153 8.85 12.72 -0.66
N MET A 154 8.97 12.93 -1.98
CA MET A 154 7.85 12.73 -2.90
C MET A 154 7.35 11.27 -2.87
N LEU A 155 8.28 10.31 -2.84
CA LEU A 155 7.97 8.88 -2.71
C LEU A 155 7.21 8.59 -1.41
N GLY A 156 7.70 9.09 -0.27
CA GLY A 156 7.05 8.92 1.03
C GLY A 156 5.65 9.53 1.05
N PHE A 157 5.53 10.78 0.59
CA PHE A 157 4.28 11.53 0.53
C PHE A 157 3.20 10.82 -0.30
N MET A 158 3.52 10.46 -1.55
CA MET A 158 2.58 9.76 -2.45
C MET A 158 2.14 8.41 -1.89
N SER A 159 3.08 7.68 -1.25
CA SER A 159 2.82 6.37 -0.67
C SER A 159 1.82 6.44 0.49
N VAL A 160 1.90 7.47 1.34
CA VAL A 160 0.97 7.67 2.45
C VAL A 160 -0.43 8.04 1.96
N LEU A 161 -0.54 8.97 1.00
CA LEU A 161 -1.83 9.39 0.45
C LEU A 161 -2.59 8.23 -0.21
N MET A 162 -1.85 7.24 -0.72
CA MET A 162 -2.42 6.06 -1.34
C MET A 162 -2.53 4.87 -0.36
N GLY A 163 -1.95 4.97 0.85
CA GLY A 163 -2.03 3.95 1.89
C GLY A 163 -1.24 2.69 1.56
N ILE A 164 -0.17 2.86 0.79
CA ILE A 164 0.62 1.77 0.21
C ILE A 164 2.07 1.87 0.66
N GLY A 165 2.74 0.71 0.73
CA GLY A 165 4.16 0.64 1.07
C GLY A 165 5.08 1.01 -0.09
N GLY A 166 6.38 0.82 0.12
CA GLY A 166 7.40 1.17 -0.85
C GLY A 166 7.36 0.35 -2.15
N GLY A 167 6.60 -0.73 -2.23
CA GLY A 167 6.53 -1.59 -3.42
C GLY A 167 5.98 -0.89 -4.66
N SER A 168 4.95 -0.06 -4.52
CA SER A 168 4.21 0.49 -5.67
C SER A 168 4.89 1.67 -6.34
N PHE A 169 5.59 2.50 -5.58
CA PHE A 169 6.37 3.61 -6.12
C PHE A 169 7.87 3.28 -6.16
N GLY A 170 8.38 2.57 -5.16
CA GLY A 170 9.81 2.27 -5.03
C GLY A 170 10.29 1.24 -6.04
N VAL A 171 9.51 0.19 -6.35
CA VAL A 171 9.92 -0.80 -7.38
C VAL A 171 9.98 -0.16 -8.77
N PRO A 172 8.96 0.59 -9.26
CA PRO A 172 9.08 1.35 -10.50
C PRO A 172 10.26 2.31 -10.50
N LEU A 173 10.44 3.10 -9.45
CA LEU A 173 11.53 4.06 -9.36
C LEU A 173 12.90 3.37 -9.52
N MET A 174 13.16 2.32 -8.75
CA MET A 174 14.42 1.57 -8.82
C MET A 174 14.60 0.89 -10.18
N SER A 175 13.53 0.32 -10.74
CA SER A 175 13.55 -0.30 -12.07
C SER A 175 13.89 0.72 -13.17
N LEU A 176 13.33 1.92 -13.11
CA LEU A 176 13.63 3.02 -14.03
C LEU A 176 15.08 3.51 -13.89
N TYR A 177 15.71 3.35 -12.72
CA TYR A 177 17.13 3.63 -12.49
C TYR A 177 18.03 2.39 -12.60
N ALA A 178 17.66 1.46 -13.48
CA ALA A 178 18.43 0.27 -13.84
C ALA A 178 18.73 -0.73 -12.70
N THR A 179 18.04 -0.63 -11.56
CA THR A 179 18.17 -1.61 -10.49
C THR A 179 17.48 -2.92 -10.90
N PRO A 180 18.12 -4.09 -10.73
CA PRO A 180 17.50 -5.38 -11.04
C PRO A 180 16.19 -5.57 -10.28
N ILE A 181 15.16 -6.11 -10.94
CA ILE A 181 13.79 -6.21 -10.38
C ILE A 181 13.78 -6.94 -9.02
N HIS A 182 14.53 -8.03 -8.88
CA HIS A 182 14.59 -8.79 -7.63
C HIS A 182 15.18 -7.96 -6.47
N ARG A 183 16.20 -7.13 -6.73
CA ARG A 183 16.79 -6.18 -5.77
C ARG A 183 15.88 -4.98 -5.52
N ALA A 184 15.19 -4.51 -6.55
CA ALA A 184 14.20 -3.44 -6.43
C ALA A 184 13.05 -3.85 -5.51
N VAL A 185 12.48 -5.04 -5.70
CA VAL A 185 11.42 -5.60 -4.83
C VAL A 185 11.93 -5.80 -3.40
N ALA A 186 13.11 -6.40 -3.23
CA ALA A 186 13.72 -6.61 -1.92
C ALA A 186 13.95 -5.29 -1.15
N THR A 187 14.52 -4.29 -1.82
CA THR A 187 14.79 -2.97 -1.25
C THR A 187 13.50 -2.20 -0.99
N ALA A 188 12.48 -2.34 -1.86
CA ALA A 188 11.20 -1.66 -1.70
C ALA A 188 10.43 -2.12 -0.46
N ALA A 189 10.62 -3.37 -0.01
CA ALA A 189 10.10 -3.83 1.28
C ALA A 189 10.67 -2.99 2.44
N GLY A 190 11.96 -2.67 2.43
CA GLY A 190 12.56 -1.76 3.42
C GLY A 190 11.98 -0.35 3.36
N LEU A 191 11.76 0.19 2.15
CA LEU A 191 11.07 1.48 1.98
C LEU A 191 9.64 1.43 2.55
N GLY A 192 8.94 0.30 2.44
CA GLY A 192 7.64 0.08 3.07
C GLY A 192 7.64 0.26 4.58
N VAL A 193 8.67 -0.25 5.27
CA VAL A 193 8.82 -0.01 6.72
C VAL A 193 9.05 1.48 7.01
N LEU A 194 9.94 2.12 6.25
CA LEU A 194 10.27 3.54 6.43
C LEU A 194 9.08 4.48 6.19
N ILE A 195 8.15 4.09 5.31
CA ILE A 195 6.91 4.82 5.07
C ILE A 195 5.90 4.51 6.19
N ALA A 196 5.65 3.22 6.44
CA ALA A 196 4.51 2.80 7.22
C ALA A 196 4.64 3.08 8.73
N VAL A 197 5.83 2.91 9.31
CA VAL A 197 6.04 3.13 10.75
C VAL A 197 5.73 4.56 11.19
N PRO A 198 6.36 5.62 10.64
CA PRO A 198 6.02 6.99 11.04
C PRO A 198 4.58 7.34 10.68
N SER A 199 4.05 6.76 9.59
CA SER A 199 2.69 7.05 9.17
C SER A 199 1.64 6.52 10.13
N VAL A 200 1.78 5.27 10.57
CA VAL A 200 0.88 4.64 11.53
C VAL A 200 0.96 5.34 12.88
N ILE A 201 2.15 5.75 13.32
CA ILE A 201 2.30 6.56 14.53
C ILE A 201 1.46 7.85 14.39
N GLY A 202 1.59 8.57 13.28
CA GLY A 202 0.80 9.78 13.05
C GLY A 202 -0.71 9.52 12.95
N PHE A 203 -1.13 8.43 12.29
CA PHE A 203 -2.54 8.06 12.16
C PHE A 203 -3.18 7.57 13.46
N LEU A 204 -2.40 6.98 14.37
CA LEU A 204 -2.87 6.60 15.70
C LEU A 204 -3.19 7.82 16.58
N LEU A 205 -2.59 8.98 16.27
CA LEU A 205 -2.83 10.25 16.96
C LEU A 205 -4.04 11.02 16.39
N LEU A 206 -4.66 10.54 15.30
CA LEU A 206 -5.86 11.18 14.76
C LEU A 206 -7.08 10.82 15.60
N ASP A 207 -7.81 11.84 16.05
CA ASP A 207 -9.09 11.64 16.72
C ASP A 207 -10.22 11.58 15.69
N ILE A 208 -10.87 10.43 15.61
CA ILE A 208 -12.01 10.17 14.72
C ILE A 208 -13.25 9.95 15.60
N PRO A 209 -14.35 10.70 15.40
CA PRO A 209 -15.56 10.54 16.17
C PRO A 209 -16.08 9.10 16.18
N PHE A 210 -16.50 8.63 17.35
CA PHE A 210 -17.02 7.26 17.53
C PHE A 210 -18.23 6.94 16.63
N ALA A 211 -19.04 7.95 16.29
CA ALA A 211 -20.23 7.77 15.47
C ALA A 211 -19.91 7.45 14.00
N SER A 212 -18.72 7.83 13.51
CA SER A 212 -18.36 7.76 12.09
C SER A 212 -17.30 6.71 11.77
N ARG A 213 -16.82 5.95 12.77
CA ARG A 213 -15.75 4.97 12.60
C ARG A 213 -16.24 3.53 12.75
N PRO A 214 -15.68 2.57 11.99
CA PRO A 214 -15.93 1.15 12.23
C PRO A 214 -15.57 0.74 13.67
N PRO A 215 -16.20 -0.31 14.22
CA PRO A 215 -16.01 -0.73 15.60
C PRO A 215 -14.55 -1.14 15.85
N TYR A 216 -14.06 -0.89 17.06
CA TYR A 216 -12.69 -1.21 17.50
C TYR A 216 -11.60 -0.50 16.67
N THR A 217 -11.86 0.75 16.27
CA THR A 217 -10.86 1.63 15.65
C THR A 217 -10.13 2.45 16.72
N ILE A 218 -8.79 2.38 16.73
CA ILE A 218 -7.91 3.15 17.63
C ILE A 218 -7.19 4.20 16.78
N GLY A 219 -7.39 5.48 17.09
CA GLY A 219 -7.04 6.58 16.19
C GLY A 219 -7.75 6.40 14.85
N ALA A 220 -6.98 6.19 13.79
CA ALA A 220 -7.47 5.75 12.48
C ALA A 220 -7.23 4.26 12.16
N VAL A 221 -6.60 3.45 13.03
CA VAL A 221 -6.31 2.04 12.73
C VAL A 221 -7.45 1.14 13.19
N ASN A 222 -8.08 0.40 12.27
CA ASN A 222 -9.09 -0.59 12.62
C ASN A 222 -8.42 -1.91 13.05
N VAL A 223 -8.51 -2.23 14.34
CA VAL A 223 -7.80 -3.37 14.93
C VAL A 223 -8.29 -4.72 14.39
N PRO A 224 -9.61 -4.99 14.27
CA PRO A 224 -10.10 -6.24 13.69
C PRO A 224 -9.64 -6.46 12.25
N ALA A 225 -9.77 -5.44 11.39
CA ALA A 225 -9.32 -5.51 10.00
C ALA A 225 -7.82 -5.76 9.90
N PHE A 226 -7.01 -5.08 10.73
CA PHE A 226 -5.57 -5.31 10.82
C PHE A 226 -5.23 -6.75 11.21
N ILE A 227 -5.82 -7.29 12.29
CA ILE A 227 -5.52 -8.64 12.77
C ILE A 227 -5.93 -9.70 11.74
N LEU A 228 -7.16 -9.63 11.23
CA LEU A 228 -7.68 -10.63 10.29
C LEU A 228 -6.90 -10.65 8.98
N THR A 229 -6.57 -9.47 8.44
CA THR A 229 -5.76 -9.41 7.21
C THR A 229 -4.32 -9.84 7.42
N ILE A 230 -3.67 -9.49 8.53
CA ILE A 230 -2.31 -9.99 8.81
C ILE A 230 -2.30 -11.51 8.93
N SER A 231 -3.26 -12.06 9.67
CA SER A 231 -3.37 -13.51 9.87
C SER A 231 -3.40 -14.23 8.53
N MET A 232 -4.25 -13.78 7.60
CA MET A 232 -4.36 -14.38 6.27
C MET A 232 -3.18 -14.05 5.35
N THR A 233 -2.67 -12.82 5.35
CA THR A 233 -1.52 -12.46 4.51
C THR A 233 -0.26 -13.23 4.91
N LEU A 234 -0.04 -13.49 6.20
CA LEU A 234 1.10 -14.27 6.67
C LEU A 234 1.03 -15.74 6.21
N ILE A 235 -0.17 -16.30 6.13
CA ILE A 235 -0.43 -17.66 5.63
C ILE A 235 -0.30 -17.70 4.11
N THR A 236 -0.89 -16.72 3.40
CA THR A 236 -1.07 -16.78 1.95
C THR A 236 0.09 -16.21 1.13
N ALA A 237 0.89 -15.29 1.68
CA ALA A 237 2.01 -14.68 0.95
C ALA A 237 3.08 -15.69 0.47
N PRO A 238 3.49 -16.72 1.24
CA PRO A 238 4.40 -17.75 0.75
C PRO A 238 3.88 -18.53 -0.46
N PHE A 239 2.57 -18.78 -0.52
CA PHE A 239 1.94 -19.42 -1.69
C PHE A 239 2.04 -18.50 -2.92
N GLY A 240 1.81 -17.19 -2.74
CA GLY A 240 2.03 -16.20 -3.78
C GLY A 240 3.46 -16.21 -4.33
N VAL A 241 4.47 -16.23 -3.46
CA VAL A 241 5.89 -16.30 -3.89
C VAL A 241 6.20 -17.59 -4.65
N THR A 242 5.68 -18.73 -4.17
CA THR A 242 5.89 -20.03 -4.83
C THR A 242 5.25 -20.06 -6.21
N LEU A 243 4.06 -19.48 -6.33
CA LEU A 243 3.35 -19.37 -7.60
C LEU A 243 4.07 -18.42 -8.56
N ALA A 244 4.68 -17.34 -8.06
CA ALA A 244 5.49 -16.42 -8.87
C ALA A 244 6.69 -17.12 -9.53
N HIS A 245 7.31 -18.08 -8.85
CA HIS A 245 8.41 -18.87 -9.41
C HIS A 245 7.98 -19.87 -10.49
N LYS A 246 6.70 -20.24 -10.53
CA LYS A 246 6.13 -21.21 -11.48
C LYS A 246 5.43 -20.54 -12.67
N MET A 247 5.23 -19.23 -12.63
CA MET A 247 4.47 -18.48 -13.63
C MET A 247 5.33 -17.42 -14.30
N ASP A 248 4.96 -17.06 -15.53
CA ASP A 248 5.54 -15.89 -16.18
C ASP A 248 5.06 -14.60 -15.49
N PRO A 249 5.97 -13.70 -15.08
CA PRO A 249 5.60 -12.47 -14.37
C PRO A 249 4.86 -11.45 -15.26
N LYS A 250 5.03 -11.53 -16.59
CA LYS A 250 4.44 -10.58 -17.56
C LYS A 250 2.90 -10.60 -17.59
N PRO A 251 2.22 -11.75 -17.86
CA PRO A 251 0.76 -11.79 -17.87
C PRO A 251 0.18 -11.40 -16.51
N LEU A 252 0.82 -11.81 -15.43
CA LEU A 252 0.36 -11.52 -14.08
C LEU A 252 0.39 -10.04 -13.73
N LYS A 253 1.49 -9.36 -14.09
CA LYS A 253 1.61 -7.90 -13.96
C LYS A 253 0.53 -7.16 -14.75
N ARG A 254 0.15 -7.66 -15.94
CA ARG A 254 -0.94 -7.08 -16.76
C ARG A 254 -2.32 -7.29 -16.15
N VAL A 255 -2.62 -8.49 -15.64
CA VAL A 255 -3.90 -8.76 -14.96
C VAL A 255 -4.05 -7.85 -13.74
N PHE A 256 -2.98 -7.71 -12.96
CA PHE A 256 -2.98 -6.79 -11.82
C PHE A 256 -3.12 -5.33 -12.24
N ALA A 257 -2.42 -4.91 -13.29
CA ALA A 257 -2.57 -3.57 -13.84
C ALA A 257 -4.01 -3.27 -14.24
N PHE A 258 -4.67 -4.21 -14.93
CA PHE A 258 -6.07 -4.08 -15.31
C PHE A 258 -6.99 -3.99 -14.09
N PHE A 259 -6.81 -4.87 -13.10
CA PHE A 259 -7.53 -4.79 -11.83
C PHE A 259 -7.35 -3.43 -11.14
N LEU A 260 -6.12 -2.94 -11.04
CA LEU A 260 -5.82 -1.64 -10.44
C LEU A 260 -6.48 -0.49 -11.19
N ILE A 261 -6.45 -0.51 -12.53
CA ILE A 261 -7.12 0.50 -13.35
C ILE A 261 -8.63 0.50 -13.10
N LEU A 262 -9.27 -0.67 -13.03
CA LEU A 262 -10.71 -0.76 -12.74
C LEU A 262 -11.05 -0.20 -11.36
N VAL A 263 -10.26 -0.55 -10.35
CA VAL A 263 -10.47 -0.04 -8.99
C VAL A 263 -10.24 1.47 -8.92
N ALA A 264 -9.20 1.96 -9.58
CA ALA A 264 -8.90 3.39 -9.68
C ALA A 264 -10.03 4.16 -10.38
N LEU A 265 -10.55 3.65 -11.49
CA LEU A 265 -11.70 4.22 -12.18
C LEU A 265 -12.95 4.27 -11.28
N ASN A 266 -13.20 3.21 -10.51
CA ASN A 266 -14.33 3.16 -9.59
C ASN A 266 -14.18 4.16 -8.42
N MET A 267 -12.96 4.32 -7.89
CA MET A 267 -12.66 5.36 -6.89
C MET A 267 -12.85 6.77 -7.44
N LEU A 268 -12.43 7.03 -8.69
CA LEU A 268 -12.69 8.32 -9.36
C LEU A 268 -14.18 8.55 -9.57
N ARG A 269 -14.93 7.51 -9.99
CA ARG A 269 -16.37 7.58 -10.18
C ARG A 269 -17.08 7.98 -8.87
N LYS A 270 -16.77 7.30 -7.77
CA LYS A 270 -17.29 7.63 -6.43
C LYS A 270 -16.89 9.04 -5.99
N ALA A 271 -15.64 9.43 -6.25
CA ALA A 271 -15.17 10.79 -5.92
C ALA A 271 -15.91 11.88 -6.71
N ALA A 272 -16.37 11.57 -7.92
CA ALA A 272 -17.18 12.45 -8.76
C ALA A 272 -18.69 12.44 -8.40
N GLY A 273 -19.10 11.61 -7.42
CA GLY A 273 -20.48 11.52 -6.96
C GLY A 273 -21.38 10.55 -7.74
N PHE A 274 -20.79 9.60 -8.48
CA PHE A 274 -21.50 8.60 -9.30
C PHE A 274 -21.33 7.14 -8.80
#